data_AF-A0A1N7KM46-F1
#
_entry.id   AF-A0A1N7KM46-F1
#
_cell.length_a   1.000
_cell.length_b   1.000
_cell.length_c   1.000
_cell.angle_alpha   90.00
_cell.angle_beta   90.00
_cell.angle_gamma   90.00
#
_symmetry.space_group_name_H-M   'P 1'
#
loop_
_entity.id
_entity.type
_entity.pdbx_description
1 polymer ?
#
loop_
_entity_poly.entity_id
_entity_poly.type
_entity_poly.pdbx_seq_one_letter_code
_entity_poly.pdbx_strand_id
1 'polypeptide(L)'
;MKKTFLSVLIICVFWSCATEKGNTSPVTIGNSSIEKKPDESENISIKILENANAAEISNLLSTFPVFSKKEINTEISILKFSLQNYLYAINAGDMKAKDSQLKGMQRSYRKIQKIRKHLSIDENDILNRYLVRIKTNIAVIENSLNGNKN
;
A
#
# COMPACT_ATOMS: atom_id res chain seq x y z
N MET A 1 -15.34 -17.37 -48.91
CA MET A 1 -16.74 -17.32 -48.44
C MET A 1 -16.86 -16.22 -47.41
N LYS A 2 -17.67 -15.20 -47.70
CA LYS A 2 -17.92 -14.03 -46.85
C LYS A 2 -19.20 -14.28 -46.06
N LYS A 3 -19.16 -14.20 -44.73
CA LYS A 3 -20.34 -13.92 -43.91
C LYS A 3 -19.93 -12.95 -42.79
N THR A 4 -20.49 -11.77 -42.91
CA THR A 4 -20.41 -10.60 -42.05
C THR A 4 -21.48 -10.62 -40.97
N PHE A 5 -21.16 -9.97 -39.84
CA PHE A 5 -22.05 -9.26 -38.92
C PHE A 5 -23.07 -10.08 -38.10
N LEU A 6 -23.01 -9.98 -36.77
CA LEU A 6 -23.81 -9.03 -35.98
C LEU A 6 -23.78 -9.41 -34.48
N SER A 7 -23.71 -8.39 -33.61
CA SER A 7 -24.13 -8.40 -32.18
C SER A 7 -23.21 -9.15 -31.19
N VAL A 8 -22.74 -8.58 -30.08
CA VAL A 8 -23.25 -7.46 -29.27
C VAL A 8 -22.07 -6.67 -28.69
N LEU A 9 -22.11 -5.37 -28.97
CA LEU A 9 -21.37 -4.31 -28.32
C LEU A 9 -21.83 -4.19 -26.87
N ILE A 10 -21.17 -4.87 -25.92
CA ILE A 10 -21.30 -4.56 -24.50
C ILE A 10 -20.29 -3.47 -24.18
N ILE A 11 -20.65 -2.25 -24.56
CA ILE A 11 -20.12 -1.02 -23.98
C ILE A 11 -21.12 -0.62 -22.90
N CYS A 12 -20.83 -1.02 -21.65
CA CYS A 12 -21.41 -0.37 -20.47
C CYS A 12 -20.37 0.62 -19.95
N VAL A 13 -20.64 1.87 -20.27
CA VAL A 13 -19.93 3.07 -19.84
C VAL A 13 -20.13 3.22 -18.34
N PHE A 14 -19.16 2.83 -17.53
CA PHE A 14 -19.09 3.29 -16.14
C PHE A 14 -18.42 4.66 -16.12
N TRP A 15 -19.15 5.66 -16.62
CA TRP A 15 -19.00 7.04 -16.16
C TRP A 15 -19.77 7.16 -14.85
N SER A 16 -19.05 7.17 -13.73
CA SER A 16 -19.54 7.83 -12.52
C SER A 16 -18.68 9.06 -12.30
N CYS A 17 -19.25 10.20 -12.69
CA CYS A 17 -18.79 11.53 -12.35
C CYS A 17 -19.89 12.20 -11.51
N ALA A 18 -19.47 12.98 -10.50
CA ALA A 18 -20.26 13.77 -9.53
C ALA A 18 -20.88 12.94 -8.36
N THR A 19 -20.76 13.36 -7.09
CA THR A 19 -21.02 14.72 -6.59
C THR A 19 -20.06 15.17 -5.49
N GLU A 20 -19.59 16.40 -5.67
CA GLU A 20 -19.11 17.35 -4.68
C GLU A 20 -20.30 17.96 -3.89
N LYS A 21 -20.36 17.74 -2.57
CA LYS A 21 -20.63 18.75 -1.51
C LYS A 21 -21.05 18.11 -0.18
N GLY A 22 -20.49 18.67 0.89
CA GLY A 22 -20.92 18.41 2.26
C GLY A 22 -19.93 18.93 3.29
N ASN A 23 -19.51 20.20 3.19
CA ASN A 23 -18.93 20.89 4.34
C ASN A 23 -20.04 20.92 5.41
N THR A 24 -19.79 20.25 6.53
CA THR A 24 -20.46 20.54 7.79
C THR A 24 -19.40 21.10 8.72
N SER A 25 -19.56 22.37 9.06
CA SER A 25 -18.76 23.14 10.02
C SER A 25 -18.73 22.48 11.42
N PRO A 26 -17.82 22.94 12.30
CA PRO A 26 -17.16 22.09 13.29
C PRO A 26 -17.99 21.90 14.55
N VAL A 27 -17.83 20.74 15.19
CA VAL A 27 -18.21 20.58 16.59
C VAL A 27 -17.09 21.14 17.45
N THR A 28 -17.27 22.38 17.91
CA THR A 28 -16.51 22.97 18.99
C THR A 28 -16.84 22.22 20.29
N ILE A 29 -15.93 21.36 20.75
CA ILE A 29 -15.82 21.02 22.17
C ILE A 29 -14.69 21.89 22.70
N GLY A 30 -15.07 22.90 23.48
CA GLY A 30 -14.15 23.85 24.07
C GLY A 30 -13.30 23.18 25.14
N ASN A 31 -12.00 23.07 24.88
CA ASN A 31 -10.99 23.04 25.92
C ASN A 31 -9.96 24.13 25.59
N SER A 32 -9.97 25.13 26.45
CA SER A 32 -9.12 26.31 26.47
C SER A 32 -7.63 25.97 26.51
N SER A 33 -6.89 26.63 25.61
CA SER A 33 -5.53 27.17 25.78
C SER A 33 -4.46 26.28 26.42
N ILE A 34 -3.50 25.86 25.58
CA ILE A 34 -2.08 26.24 25.68
C ILE A 34 -1.51 26.13 24.26
N GLU A 35 -1.03 27.26 23.73
CA GLU A 35 -0.18 27.29 22.54
C GLU A 35 1.10 26.49 22.83
N LYS A 36 1.16 25.28 22.28
CA LYS A 36 2.43 24.69 21.86
C LYS A 36 2.25 24.26 20.42
N LYS A 37 3.00 24.92 19.55
CA LYS A 37 3.19 24.53 18.14
C LYS A 37 3.57 23.04 18.15
N PRO A 38 2.70 22.10 17.73
CA PRO A 38 3.06 20.70 17.73
C PRO A 38 4.06 20.49 16.60
N ASP A 39 5.14 19.79 16.92
CA ASP A 39 6.08 19.27 15.95
C ASP A 39 5.28 18.42 14.95
N GLU A 40 5.31 18.81 13.68
CA GLU A 40 4.53 18.23 12.58
C GLU A 40 4.78 16.71 12.43
N SER A 41 5.91 16.23 12.97
CA SER A 41 6.29 14.83 13.08
C SER A 41 5.40 14.01 14.04
N GLU A 42 4.85 14.61 15.09
CA GLU A 42 4.06 13.92 16.12
C GLU A 42 2.65 13.58 15.61
N ASN A 43 2.09 14.42 14.72
CA ASN A 43 0.76 14.22 14.13
C ASN A 43 0.74 13.13 13.04
N ILE A 44 1.86 12.92 12.35
CA ILE A 44 1.99 11.96 11.25
C ILE A 44 2.06 10.52 11.78
N SER A 45 2.80 10.31 12.88
CA SER A 45 2.98 9.02 13.53
C SER A 45 1.66 8.42 14.03
N ILE A 46 0.83 9.24 14.68
CA ILE A 46 -0.46 8.82 15.24
C ILE A 46 -1.47 8.44 14.15
N LYS A 47 -1.44 9.11 12.98
CA LYS A 47 -2.36 8.84 11.86
C LYS A 47 -2.11 7.53 11.12
N ILE A 48 -0.95 6.90 11.29
CA ILE A 48 -0.58 5.71 10.49
C ILE A 48 -0.97 4.41 11.16
N LEU A 49 -1.04 4.35 12.50
CA LEU A 49 -1.67 3.24 13.21
C LEU A 49 -3.18 3.13 12.90
N GLU A 50 -3.83 4.25 12.60
CA GLU A 50 -5.23 4.30 12.14
C GLU A 50 -5.38 4.18 10.62
N ASN A 51 -4.27 4.07 9.88
CA ASN A 51 -4.31 3.99 8.42
C ASN A 51 -4.70 2.58 7.98
N ALA A 52 -5.89 2.44 7.37
CA ALA A 52 -6.40 1.18 6.84
C ALA A 52 -5.42 0.46 5.91
N ASN A 53 -4.57 1.19 5.18
CA ASN A 53 -3.55 0.62 4.29
C ASN A 53 -2.38 0.00 5.07
N ALA A 54 -2.00 0.58 6.22
CA ALA A 54 -0.98 0.01 7.09
C ALA A 54 -1.47 -1.26 7.79
N ALA A 55 -2.74 -1.27 8.22
CA ALA A 55 -3.41 -2.46 8.75
C ALA A 55 -3.51 -3.57 7.69
N GLU A 56 -3.89 -3.22 6.46
CA GLU A 56 -3.93 -4.13 5.32
C GLU A 56 -2.54 -4.73 5.01
N ILE A 57 -1.47 -3.92 5.02
CA ILE A 57 -0.09 -4.44 4.89
C ILE A 57 0.20 -5.44 6.01
N SER A 58 -0.13 -5.12 7.25
CA SER A 58 0.11 -6.00 8.41
C SER A 58 -0.63 -7.33 8.28
N ASN A 59 -1.87 -7.30 7.78
CA ASN A 59 -2.65 -8.50 7.47
C ASN A 59 -2.05 -9.31 6.31
N LEU A 60 -1.54 -8.65 5.27
CA LEU A 60 -0.84 -9.33 4.17
C LEU A 60 0.45 -9.99 4.65
N LEU A 61 1.17 -9.37 5.60
CA LEU A 61 2.38 -9.95 6.20
C LEU A 61 2.07 -11.19 7.04
N SER A 62 0.99 -11.17 7.83
CA SER A 62 0.60 -12.29 8.70
C SER A 62 0.06 -13.48 7.89
N THR A 63 -0.61 -13.22 6.78
CA THR A 63 -1.25 -14.24 5.93
C THR A 63 -0.45 -14.60 4.68
N PHE A 64 0.78 -14.11 4.52
CA PHE A 64 1.57 -14.38 3.31
C PHE A 64 1.88 -15.88 3.18
N PRO A 65 1.49 -16.54 2.07
CA PRO A 65 1.65 -17.97 1.93
C PRO A 65 3.12 -18.37 1.71
N VAL A 66 3.38 -19.66 1.94
CA VAL A 66 4.66 -20.30 1.60
C VAL A 66 4.52 -20.95 0.22
N PHE A 67 5.50 -20.72 -0.64
CA PHE A 67 5.55 -21.24 -2.01
C PHE A 67 6.47 -22.45 -2.12
N SER A 68 6.32 -23.20 -3.21
CA SER A 68 7.12 -24.40 -3.52
C SER A 68 8.62 -24.11 -3.64
N LYS A 69 9.01 -22.90 -4.05
CA LYS A 69 10.40 -22.52 -4.26
C LYS A 69 10.99 -21.83 -3.03
N LYS A 70 12.02 -22.45 -2.44
CA LYS A 70 12.76 -21.89 -1.28
C LYS A 70 13.29 -20.49 -1.55
N GLU A 71 13.83 -20.23 -2.75
CA GLU A 71 14.36 -18.92 -3.14
C GLU A 71 13.30 -17.82 -3.08
N ILE A 72 12.06 -18.13 -3.47
CA ILE A 72 10.91 -17.21 -3.38
C ILE A 72 10.61 -16.92 -1.92
N ASN A 73 10.54 -17.95 -1.06
CA ASN A 73 10.25 -17.76 0.36
C ASN A 73 11.34 -16.96 1.08
N THR A 74 12.61 -17.18 0.75
CA THR A 74 13.72 -16.38 1.29
C THR A 74 13.55 -14.91 0.92
N GLU A 75 13.24 -14.63 -0.34
CA GLU A 75 13.07 -13.26 -0.79
C GLU A 75 11.80 -12.61 -0.21
N ILE A 76 10.71 -13.37 -0.06
CA ILE A 76 9.51 -12.91 0.64
C ILE A 76 9.84 -12.56 2.09
N SER A 77 10.64 -13.34 2.81
CA SER A 77 11.05 -13.00 4.18
C SER A 77 11.80 -11.66 4.23
N ILE A 78 12.65 -11.37 3.25
CA ILE A 78 13.33 -10.07 3.12
C ILE A 78 12.31 -8.96 2.86
N LEU A 79 11.37 -9.17 1.94
CA LEU A 79 10.29 -8.21 1.68
C LEU A 79 9.47 -7.93 2.94
N LYS A 80 9.08 -8.97 3.68
CA LYS A 80 8.32 -8.88 4.93
C LYS A 80 9.08 -8.09 5.99
N PHE A 81 10.37 -8.36 6.15
CA PHE A 81 11.24 -7.63 7.07
C PHE A 81 11.30 -6.13 6.70
N SER A 82 11.52 -5.80 5.43
CA SER A 82 11.55 -4.39 5.02
C SER A 82 10.19 -3.69 5.16
N LEU A 83 9.07 -4.38 4.90
CA LEU A 83 7.71 -3.86 5.13
C LEU A 83 7.44 -3.55 6.60
N GLN A 84 7.79 -4.47 7.49
CA GLN A 84 7.60 -4.28 8.92
C GLN A 84 8.42 -3.09 9.44
N ASN A 85 9.69 -3.01 9.05
CA ASN A 85 10.56 -1.89 9.45
C ASN A 85 10.13 -0.56 8.81
N TYR A 86 9.55 -0.59 7.60
CA TYR A 86 8.97 0.59 6.98
C TYR A 86 7.81 1.14 7.80
N LEU A 87 6.85 0.27 8.21
CA LEU A 87 5.74 0.69 9.07
C LEU A 87 6.22 1.19 10.44
N TYR A 88 7.22 0.52 11.02
CA TYR A 88 7.84 0.96 12.28
C TYR A 88 8.51 2.33 12.15
N ALA A 89 9.33 2.53 11.11
CA ALA A 89 10.02 3.79 10.88
C ALA A 89 9.06 4.96 10.68
N ILE A 90 7.96 4.72 9.95
CA ILE A 90 6.89 5.69 9.81
C ILE A 90 6.26 6.04 11.15
N ASN A 91 5.91 5.03 11.96
CA ASN A 91 5.31 5.23 13.27
C ASN A 91 6.27 5.94 14.25
N ALA A 92 7.58 5.82 14.03
CA ALA A 92 8.61 6.49 14.82
C ALA A 92 8.99 7.88 14.28
N GLY A 93 8.39 8.35 13.18
CA GLY A 93 8.79 9.59 12.51
C GLY A 93 10.18 9.55 11.85
N ASP A 94 10.81 8.37 11.75
CA ASP A 94 12.15 8.21 11.18
C ASP A 94 12.09 8.10 9.64
N MET A 95 12.07 9.26 9.00
CA MET A 95 11.97 9.35 7.54
C MET A 95 13.18 8.74 6.81
N LYS A 96 14.37 8.76 7.43
CA LYS A 96 15.59 8.19 6.84
C LYS A 96 15.54 6.67 6.85
N ALA A 97 15.14 6.07 7.98
CA ALA A 97 14.91 4.63 8.06
C ALA A 97 13.80 4.21 7.10
N LYS A 98 12.70 4.95 7.05
CA LYS A 98 11.58 4.73 6.12
C LYS A 98 12.04 4.67 4.67
N ASP A 99 12.82 5.65 4.21
CA ASP A 99 13.37 5.68 2.84
C ASP A 99 14.33 4.51 2.55
N SER A 100 15.14 4.13 3.54
CA SER A 100 16.02 2.97 3.44
C SER A 100 15.22 1.67 3.26
N GLN A 101 14.18 1.49 4.07
CA GLN A 101 13.31 0.32 3.99
C GLN A 101 12.52 0.29 2.69
N LEU A 102 12.05 1.43 2.18
CA LEU A 102 11.39 1.54 0.88
C LEU A 102 12.30 1.06 -0.26
N LYS A 103 13.58 1.44 -0.26
CA LYS A 103 14.56 0.91 -1.21
C LYS A 103 14.77 -0.60 -1.07
N GLY A 104 14.80 -1.11 0.17
CA GLY A 104 14.88 -2.55 0.46
C GLY A 104 13.70 -3.32 -0.15
N MET A 105 12.47 -2.85 0.08
CA MET A 105 11.25 -3.42 -0.49
C MET A 105 11.29 -3.43 -2.02
N GLN A 106 11.69 -2.32 -2.65
CA GLN A 106 11.78 -2.25 -4.12
C GLN A 106 12.78 -3.24 -4.71
N ARG A 107 13.94 -3.43 -4.05
CA ARG A 107 14.94 -4.42 -4.47
C ARG A 107 14.37 -5.83 -4.38
N SER A 108 13.74 -6.14 -3.24
CA SER A 108 13.16 -7.45 -3.00
C SER A 108 12.03 -7.77 -3.98
N TYR A 109 11.11 -6.82 -4.18
CA TYR A 109 10.04 -6.92 -5.17
C TYR A 109 10.59 -7.24 -6.57
N ARG A 110 11.60 -6.49 -7.03
CA ARG A 110 12.23 -6.74 -8.34
C ARG A 110 12.87 -8.11 -8.44
N LYS A 111 13.47 -8.60 -7.36
CA LYS A 111 14.06 -9.94 -7.33
C LYS A 111 12.98 -11.01 -7.41
N ILE A 112 11.92 -10.91 -6.61
CA ILE A 112 10.76 -11.81 -6.67
C ILE A 112 10.18 -11.88 -8.10
N GLN A 113 10.01 -10.74 -8.75
CA GLN A 113 9.52 -10.68 -10.14
C GLN A 113 10.40 -11.46 -11.13
N LYS A 114 11.73 -11.52 -10.90
CA LYS A 114 12.66 -12.28 -11.75
C LYS A 114 12.60 -13.79 -11.49
N ILE A 115 12.42 -14.20 -10.24
CA ILE A 115 12.48 -15.62 -9.83
C ILE A 115 11.11 -16.31 -9.87
N ARG A 116 9.99 -15.57 -9.87
CA ARG A 116 8.63 -16.14 -9.87
C ARG A 116 8.27 -16.95 -11.13
N LYS A 117 9.03 -16.78 -12.22
CA LYS A 117 8.87 -17.52 -13.48
C LYS A 117 9.00 -19.05 -13.34
N HIS A 118 9.51 -19.53 -12.20
CA HIS A 118 9.65 -20.96 -11.91
C HIS A 118 8.52 -21.52 -11.01
N LEU A 119 7.53 -20.71 -10.65
CA LEU A 119 6.34 -21.14 -9.91
C LEU A 119 5.31 -21.77 -10.86
N SER A 120 4.39 -22.56 -10.31
CA SER A 120 3.18 -22.93 -11.04
C SER A 120 2.34 -21.68 -11.34
N ILE A 121 1.40 -21.79 -12.28
CA ILE A 121 0.48 -20.69 -12.63
C ILE A 121 -0.29 -20.24 -11.38
N ASP A 122 -0.86 -21.19 -10.63
CA ASP A 122 -1.63 -20.90 -9.42
C ASP A 122 -0.79 -20.19 -8.35
N GLU A 123 0.42 -20.69 -8.09
CA GLU A 123 1.36 -20.07 -7.15
C GLU A 123 1.77 -18.66 -7.61
N ASN A 124 2.05 -18.49 -8.89
CA ASN A 124 2.41 -17.20 -9.45
C ASN A 124 1.26 -16.18 -9.33
N ASP A 125 0.01 -16.61 -9.53
CA ASP A 125 -1.16 -15.76 -9.41
C ASP A 125 -1.43 -15.33 -7.97
N ILE A 126 -1.29 -16.27 -7.02
CA ILE A 126 -1.35 -15.97 -5.58
C ILE A 126 -0.26 -14.95 -5.21
N LEU A 127 0.99 -15.22 -5.60
CA LEU A 127 2.11 -14.31 -5.34
C LEU A 127 1.84 -12.93 -5.93
N ASN A 128 1.39 -12.86 -7.18
CA ASN A 128 1.11 -11.61 -7.87
C ASN A 128 0.02 -10.80 -7.15
N ARG A 129 -1.03 -11.46 -6.64
CA ARG A 129 -2.09 -10.81 -5.87
C ARG A 129 -1.56 -10.13 -4.62
N TYR A 130 -0.72 -10.81 -3.84
CA TYR A 130 -0.10 -10.24 -2.64
C TYR A 130 0.81 -9.06 -2.99
N LEU A 131 1.66 -9.21 -4.01
CA LEU A 131 2.58 -8.17 -4.44
C LEU A 131 1.86 -6.90 -4.92
N VAL A 132 0.78 -7.04 -5.69
CA VAL A 132 -0.03 -5.90 -6.15
C VAL A 132 -0.72 -5.19 -4.99
N ARG A 133 -1.31 -5.94 -4.05
CA ARG A 133 -1.94 -5.35 -2.86
C ARG A 133 -0.91 -4.58 -2.03
N ILE A 134 0.26 -5.17 -1.78
CA ILE A 134 1.36 -4.48 -1.06
C ILE A 134 1.76 -3.20 -1.78
N LYS A 135 2.05 -3.27 -3.08
CA LYS A 135 2.48 -2.12 -3.88
C LYS A 135 1.45 -0.99 -3.82
N THR A 136 0.17 -1.32 -3.94
CA THR A 136 -0.93 -0.35 -3.94
C THR A 136 -1.04 0.34 -2.59
N ASN A 137 -1.02 -0.42 -1.49
CA ASN A 137 -1.10 0.14 -0.14
C ASN A 137 0.11 1.02 0.19
N ILE A 138 1.33 0.61 -0.19
CA ILE A 138 2.52 1.47 -0.04
C ILE A 138 2.36 2.78 -0.82
N ALA A 139 1.90 2.70 -2.08
CA ALA A 139 1.74 3.89 -2.90
C ALA A 139 0.75 4.89 -2.29
N VAL A 140 -0.36 4.39 -1.72
CA VAL A 140 -1.33 5.23 -1.00
C VAL A 140 -0.67 5.89 0.21
N ILE A 141 0.07 5.14 1.03
CA ILE A 141 0.78 5.68 2.20
C ILE A 141 1.79 6.75 1.79
N GLU A 142 2.65 6.45 0.81
CA GLU A 142 3.68 7.39 0.33
C GLU A 142 3.06 8.67 -0.26
N ASN A 143 1.95 8.56 -0.99
CA ASN A 143 1.24 9.72 -1.52
C ASN A 143 0.70 10.60 -0.39
N SER A 144 0.10 10.00 0.65
CA SER A 144 -0.38 10.75 1.82
C SER A 144 0.76 11.41 2.60
N LEU A 145 1.91 10.74 2.74
CA LEU A 145 3.10 11.29 3.40
C LEU A 145 3.74 12.45 2.63
N ASN A 146 3.74 12.39 1.30
CA ASN A 146 4.30 13.44 0.45
C ASN A 146 3.33 14.62 0.23
N GLY A 147 2.02 14.37 0.27
CA GLY A 147 1.00 15.42 0.17
C GLY A 147 0.99 16.39 1.35
N ASN A 148 1.44 15.96 2.53
CA ASN A 148 1.58 16.82 3.72
C ASN A 148 2.83 17.71 3.72
N LYS A 149 3.67 17.69 2.67
CA LYS A 149 4.88 18.54 2.58
C LYS A 149 4.66 19.86 1.83
N ASN A 150 3.43 20.18 1.44
CA ASN A 150 3.06 21.37 0.66
C ASN A 150 2.14 22.31 1.45
#